data_AF-A0A349CTS3-F1
#
_entry.id   AF-A0A349CTS3-F1
#
_cell.length_a   1.000
_cell.length_b   1.000
_cell.length_c   1.000
_cell.angle_alpha   90.00
_cell.angle_beta   90.00
_cell.angle_gamma   90.00
#
_symmetry.space_group_name_H-M   'P 1'
#
loop_
_entity.id
_entity.type
_entity.pdbx_description
1 polymer ?
#
loop_
_entity_poly.entity_id
_entity_poly.type
_entity_poly.pdbx_seq_one_letter_code
_entity_poly.pdbx_strand_id
1 'polypeptide(L)'
;MATASVKTPPEERLVNLVVALTATDQGLTKDTILANVTGYREQREAGASKDALEKMFERDKENLRALGVPIETIGDWADPDDLREARYRVPAAEYTLPDDLEFSPAELALLTLAGSVWSESSMSVEARAG
;
A
#
# COMPACT_ATOMS: atom_id res chain seq x y z
N MET A 1 16.65 -19.02 -19.90
CA MET A 1 17.07 -17.70 -19.37
C MET A 1 16.39 -17.54 -18.02
N ALA A 2 17.17 -17.42 -16.93
CA ALA A 2 16.62 -17.15 -15.61
C ALA A 2 16.17 -15.67 -15.59
N THR A 3 14.87 -15.42 -15.51
CA THR A 3 14.34 -14.08 -15.25
C THR A 3 14.82 -13.67 -13.86
N ALA A 4 15.65 -12.62 -13.80
CA ALA A 4 16.09 -12.07 -12.52
C ALA A 4 14.84 -11.70 -11.71
N SER A 5 14.71 -12.24 -10.50
CA SER A 5 13.64 -11.86 -9.56
C SER A 5 13.85 -10.39 -9.20
N VAL A 6 13.06 -9.51 -9.83
CA VAL A 6 13.01 -8.11 -9.43
C VAL A 6 12.29 -8.07 -8.10
N LYS A 7 13.04 -7.85 -7.03
CA LYS A 7 12.48 -7.63 -5.71
C LYS A 7 11.72 -6.30 -5.76
N THR A 8 10.40 -6.32 -5.64
CA THR A 8 9.58 -5.08 -5.54
C THR A 8 10.19 -4.14 -4.48
N PRO A 9 10.57 -2.90 -4.85
CA PRO A 9 11.10 -1.91 -3.93
C PRO A 9 10.14 -1.65 -2.76
N PRO A 10 10.63 -1.27 -1.56
CA PRO A 10 9.79 -0.93 -0.43
C PRO A 10 8.69 0.08 -0.77
N GLU A 11 9.03 1.14 -1.50
CA GLU A 11 8.15 2.26 -1.82
C GLU A 11 6.99 1.81 -2.71
N GLU A 12 7.29 1.04 -3.76
CA GLU A 12 6.27 0.48 -4.66
C GLU A 12 5.33 -0.46 -3.90
N ARG A 13 5.85 -1.27 -2.98
CA ARG A 13 5.03 -2.14 -2.14
C ARG A 13 4.10 -1.36 -1.20
N LEU A 14 4.55 -0.24 -0.66
CA LEU A 14 3.70 0.64 0.17
C LEU A 14 2.55 1.22 -0.67
N VAL A 15 2.83 1.68 -1.90
CA VAL A 15 1.80 2.18 -2.82
C VAL A 15 0.80 1.08 -3.16
N ASN A 16 1.28 -0.12 -3.52
CA ASN A 16 0.42 -1.27 -3.82
C ASN A 16 -0.47 -1.66 -2.63
N LEU A 17 0.07 -1.59 -1.41
CA LEU A 17 -0.70 -1.85 -0.20
C LEU A 17 -1.80 -0.80 0.02
N VAL A 18 -1.52 0.49 -0.15
CA VAL A 18 -2.54 1.56 -0.03
C VAL A 18 -3.65 1.37 -1.06
N VAL A 19 -3.30 1.10 -2.32
CA VAL A 19 -4.29 0.84 -3.38
C VAL A 19 -5.18 -0.35 -3.01
N ALA A 20 -4.60 -1.44 -2.52
CA ALA A 20 -5.38 -2.61 -2.11
C ALA A 20 -6.32 -2.32 -0.92
N LEU A 21 -5.85 -1.54 0.07
CA LEU A 21 -6.63 -1.24 1.28
C LEU A 21 -7.71 -0.16 1.07
N THR A 22 -7.55 0.71 0.07
CA THR A 22 -8.55 1.73 -0.32
C THR A 22 -9.63 1.15 -1.25
N ALA A 23 -9.33 0.07 -1.97
CA ALA A 23 -10.26 -0.58 -2.89
C ALA A 23 -11.36 -1.42 -2.19
N THR A 24 -11.45 -1.43 -0.86
CA THR A 24 -12.44 -2.21 -0.12
C THR A 24 -13.02 -1.46 1.06
N ASP A 25 -14.36 -1.46 1.16
CA ASP A 25 -15.06 -0.88 2.30
C ASP A 25 -15.01 -1.78 3.54
N GLN A 26 -15.01 -3.11 3.33
CA GLN A 26 -15.06 -4.11 4.40
C GLN A 26 -13.68 -4.48 4.95
N GLY A 27 -12.62 -4.09 4.25
CA GLY A 27 -11.24 -4.42 4.58
C GLY A 27 -10.81 -5.84 4.20
N LEU A 28 -9.50 -6.01 4.11
CA LEU A 28 -8.83 -7.26 3.73
C LEU A 28 -8.28 -7.96 4.97
N THR A 29 -8.39 -9.29 5.03
CA THR A 29 -7.68 -10.07 6.05
C THR A 29 -6.18 -10.04 5.79
N LYS A 30 -5.37 -10.28 6.83
CA LYS A 30 -3.90 -10.37 6.70
C LYS A 30 -3.49 -11.36 5.62
N ASP A 31 -4.07 -12.56 5.66
CA ASP A 31 -3.76 -13.61 4.68
C ASP A 31 -4.13 -13.18 3.25
N THR A 32 -5.23 -12.43 3.04
CA THR A 32 -5.61 -11.89 1.73
C THR A 32 -4.60 -10.86 1.21
N ILE A 33 -4.12 -9.97 2.10
CA ILE A 33 -3.09 -8.97 1.77
C ILE A 33 -1.81 -9.67 1.35
N LEU A 34 -1.32 -10.57 2.18
CA LEU A 34 -0.09 -11.31 1.89
C LEU A 34 -0.24 -12.08 0.59
N ALA A 35 -1.40 -12.71 0.37
CA ALA A 35 -1.75 -13.49 -0.83
C ALA A 35 -1.68 -12.69 -2.13
N ASN A 36 -2.26 -11.49 -2.16
CA ASN A 36 -2.61 -10.83 -3.42
C ASN A 36 -1.84 -9.54 -3.70
N VAL A 37 -1.29 -8.88 -2.69
CA VAL A 37 -0.60 -7.59 -2.88
C VAL A 37 0.80 -7.84 -3.44
N THR A 38 1.12 -7.19 -4.56
CA THR A 38 2.45 -7.20 -5.21
C THR A 38 3.52 -6.76 -4.20
N GLY A 39 4.67 -7.44 -4.22
CA GLY A 39 5.71 -7.32 -3.20
C GLY A 39 5.53 -8.25 -1.99
N TYR A 40 4.31 -8.59 -1.55
CA TYR A 40 4.12 -9.68 -0.57
C TYR A 40 3.98 -11.04 -1.26
N ARG A 41 3.15 -11.08 -2.31
CA ARG A 41 2.94 -12.28 -3.13
C ARG A 41 4.26 -12.81 -3.69
N GLU A 42 5.09 -11.94 -4.24
CA GLU A 42 6.40 -12.28 -4.79
C GLU A 42 7.37 -12.81 -3.74
N GLN A 43 7.40 -12.21 -2.55
CA GLN A 43 8.23 -12.71 -1.45
C GLN A 43 7.75 -14.08 -0.98
N ARG A 44 6.42 -14.32 -0.93
CA ARG A 44 5.86 -15.64 -0.65
C ARG A 44 6.24 -16.66 -1.73
N GLU A 45 6.11 -16.30 -3.00
CA GLU A 45 6.50 -17.14 -4.15
C GLU A 45 8.01 -17.44 -4.15
N ALA A 46 8.83 -16.50 -3.65
CA ALA A 46 10.27 -16.67 -3.45
C ALA A 46 10.64 -17.48 -2.17
N GLY A 47 9.65 -17.96 -1.42
CA GLY A 47 9.86 -18.84 -0.26
C GLY A 47 10.01 -18.14 1.09
N ALA A 48 9.63 -16.86 1.20
CA ALA A 48 9.57 -16.19 2.51
C ALA A 48 8.57 -16.89 3.44
N SER A 49 8.96 -17.05 4.71
CA SER A 49 8.07 -17.63 5.73
C SER A 49 6.89 -16.71 6.03
N LYS A 50 5.78 -17.29 6.53
CA LYS A 50 4.61 -16.52 6.96
C LYS A 50 5.00 -15.45 7.98
N ASP A 51 5.76 -15.81 9.02
CA ASP A 51 6.26 -14.89 10.04
C ASP A 51 7.07 -13.71 9.48
N ALA A 52 7.88 -13.95 8.43
CA ALA A 52 8.67 -12.89 7.81
C ALA A 52 7.75 -11.91 7.05
N LEU A 53 6.75 -12.43 6.34
CA LEU A 53 5.75 -11.62 5.64
C LEU A 53 4.87 -10.82 6.61
N GLU A 54 4.48 -11.41 7.74
CA GLU A 54 3.72 -10.72 8.77
C GLU A 54 4.52 -9.56 9.39
N LYS A 55 5.79 -9.78 9.77
CA LYS A 55 6.66 -8.71 10.26
C LYS A 55 6.87 -7.60 9.24
N MET A 56 6.99 -7.98 7.97
CA MET A 56 7.10 -7.05 6.85
C MET A 56 5.82 -6.21 6.71
N PHE A 57 4.65 -6.82 6.87
CA PHE A 57 3.37 -6.12 6.88
C PHE A 57 3.21 -5.17 8.08
N GLU A 58 3.57 -5.61 9.29
CA GLU A 58 3.53 -4.74 10.48
C GLU A 58 4.40 -3.49 10.29
N ARG A 59 5.64 -3.65 9.81
CA ARG A 59 6.54 -2.53 9.51
C ARG A 59 5.97 -1.61 8.44
N ASP A 60 5.40 -2.16 7.38
CA ASP A 60 4.83 -1.36 6.30
C ASP A 60 3.59 -0.58 6.76
N LYS A 61 2.78 -1.13 7.68
CA LYS A 61 1.71 -0.37 8.35
C LYS A 61 2.27 0.80 9.16
N GLU A 62 3.34 0.58 9.92
CA GLU A 62 3.99 1.66 10.69
C GLU A 62 4.53 2.76 9.76
N ASN A 63 5.18 2.37 8.66
CA ASN A 63 5.66 3.32 7.64
C ASN A 63 4.51 4.15 7.04
N LEU A 64 3.39 3.50 6.69
CA LEU A 64 2.22 4.19 6.15
C LEU A 64 1.60 5.15 7.18
N ARG A 65 1.49 4.74 8.45
CA ARG A 65 1.02 5.62 9.52
C ARG A 65 1.93 6.83 9.72
N ALA A 66 3.25 6.65 9.63
CA ALA A 66 4.21 7.75 9.69
C ALA A 66 4.07 8.73 8.52
N LEU A 67 3.58 8.26 7.37
CA LEU A 67 3.24 9.09 6.20
C LEU A 67 1.82 9.70 6.28
N GLY A 68 1.10 9.49 7.38
CA GLY A 68 -0.25 10.03 7.56
C GLY A 68 -1.36 9.19 6.93
N VAL A 69 -1.09 7.94 6.51
CA VAL A 69 -2.10 7.03 5.97
C VAL A 69 -2.83 6.32 7.13
N PRO A 70 -4.12 6.62 7.40
CA PRO A 70 -4.89 5.95 8.45
C PRO A 70 -5.20 4.51 8.02
N ILE A 71 -4.53 3.54 8.64
CA ILE A 71 -4.85 2.12 8.50
C ILE A 71 -5.66 1.68 9.71
N GLU A 72 -6.95 1.44 9.48
CA GLU A 72 -7.85 0.85 10.45
C GLU A 72 -7.60 -0.65 10.59
N THR A 73 -7.77 -1.15 11.81
CA THR A 73 -7.77 -2.58 12.11
C THR A 73 -9.11 -2.92 12.75
N ILE A 74 -9.90 -3.72 12.04
CA ILE A 74 -11.24 -4.13 12.43
C ILE A 74 -11.12 -5.56 12.96
N GLY A 75 -11.07 -5.70 14.30
CA GLY A 75 -11.06 -6.98 15.01
C GLY A 75 -12.47 -7.47 15.36
N ASP A 76 -12.55 -8.54 16.15
CA ASP A 76 -13.81 -8.96 16.78
C ASP A 76 -14.22 -7.93 17.84
N TRP A 77 -15.50 -7.56 17.86
CA TRP A 77 -16.05 -6.67 18.89
C TRP A 77 -16.11 -7.34 20.26
N ALA A 78 -16.28 -8.67 20.29
CA ALA A 78 -16.33 -9.45 21.52
C ALA A 78 -14.94 -9.67 22.12
N ASP A 79 -13.90 -9.70 21.29
CA ASP A 79 -12.49 -9.82 21.68
C ASP A 79 -11.59 -8.93 20.80
N PRO A 80 -11.45 -7.64 21.13
CA PRO A 80 -10.66 -6.70 20.34
C PRO A 80 -9.18 -7.04 20.23
N ASP A 81 -8.66 -7.86 21.15
CA ASP A 81 -7.26 -8.31 21.15
C ASP A 81 -7.05 -9.54 20.24
N ASP A 82 -8.12 -10.24 19.84
CA ASP A 82 -8.04 -11.31 18.84
C ASP A 82 -7.98 -10.74 17.42
N LEU A 83 -6.75 -10.65 16.91
CA LEU A 83 -6.47 -10.16 15.57
C LEU A 83 -6.42 -11.25 14.49
N ARG A 84 -6.79 -12.50 14.80
CA ARG A 84 -6.69 -13.61 13.83
C ARG A 84 -7.56 -13.40 12.60
N GLU A 85 -8.77 -12.91 12.81
CA GLU A 85 -9.74 -12.60 11.75
C GLU A 85 -9.81 -11.09 11.45
N ALA A 86 -8.84 -10.31 11.94
CA ALA A 86 -8.84 -8.87 11.75
C ALA A 86 -8.77 -8.50 10.28
N ARG A 87 -9.51 -7.45 9.94
CA ARG A 87 -9.52 -6.83 8.61
C ARG A 87 -8.84 -5.47 8.65
N TYR A 88 -8.11 -5.16 7.60
CA TYR A 88 -7.41 -3.89 7.45
C TYR A 88 -8.02 -3.13 6.28
N ARG A 89 -8.23 -1.83 6.47
CA ARG A 89 -8.69 -0.92 5.41
C ARG A 89 -8.12 0.48 5.60
N VAL A 90 -8.14 1.25 4.53
CA VAL A 90 -7.89 2.69 4.55
C VAL A 90 -9.22 3.38 4.24
N PRO A 91 -9.82 4.12 5.19
CA PRO A 91 -11.12 4.75 4.98
C PRO A 91 -11.04 5.80 3.88
N ALA A 92 -11.75 5.59 2.76
CA ALA A 92 -11.78 6.55 1.66
C ALA A 92 -12.34 7.94 2.08
N ALA A 93 -13.22 7.95 3.09
CA ALA A 93 -13.81 9.16 3.64
C ALA A 93 -12.75 10.11 4.25
N GLU A 94 -11.61 9.59 4.72
CA GLU A 94 -10.52 10.43 5.26
C GLU A 94 -9.66 11.09 4.15
N TYR A 95 -9.86 10.72 2.87
CA TYR A 95 -9.12 11.23 1.72
C TYR A 95 -9.96 12.11 0.78
N THR A 96 -11.20 12.42 1.14
CA THR A 96 -12.00 13.34 0.34
C THR A 96 -11.43 14.75 0.53
N LEU A 97 -10.89 15.33 -0.53
CA LEU A 97 -10.49 16.74 -0.50
C LEU A 97 -11.75 17.60 -0.25
N PRO A 98 -11.67 18.62 0.62
CA PRO A 98 -12.78 19.55 0.82
C PRO A 98 -13.20 20.20 -0.50
N ASP A 99 -14.51 20.38 -0.71
CA ASP A 99 -15.04 21.03 -1.91
C ASP A 99 -14.59 22.50 -2.02
N ASP A 100 -14.17 23.11 -0.91
CA ASP A 100 -13.66 24.48 -0.80
C ASP A 100 -12.12 24.58 -0.81
N LEU A 101 -11.43 23.48 -1.10
CA LEU A 101 -9.97 23.50 -1.20
C LEU A 101 -9.52 24.24 -2.47
N GLU A 102 -8.96 25.43 -2.28
CA GLU A 102 -8.30 26.19 -3.34
C GLU A 102 -6.78 26.13 -3.18
N PHE A 103 -6.08 25.83 -4.27
CA PHE A 103 -4.62 25.88 -4.34
C PHE A 103 -4.16 27.19 -4.97
N SER A 104 -3.12 27.81 -4.42
CA SER A 104 -2.44 28.91 -5.10
C SER A 104 -1.75 28.43 -6.38
N PRO A 105 -1.43 29.34 -7.31
CA PRO A 105 -0.69 28.98 -8.53
C PRO A 105 0.66 28.28 -8.25
N ALA A 106 1.33 28.64 -7.15
CA ALA A 106 2.60 28.03 -6.76
C ALA A 106 2.42 26.59 -6.26
N GLU A 107 1.39 26.32 -5.47
CA GLU A 107 1.08 24.97 -4.98
C GLU A 107 0.66 24.04 -6.12
N LEU A 108 -0.15 24.52 -7.06
CA LEU A 108 -0.49 23.76 -8.27
C LEU A 108 0.74 23.40 -9.11
N ALA A 109 1.68 24.33 -9.25
CA ALA A 109 2.93 24.08 -9.97
C ALA A 109 3.76 22.98 -9.29
N LEU A 110 3.85 23.00 -7.96
CA LEU A 110 4.53 21.97 -7.18
C LEU A 110 3.87 20.59 -7.31
N LEU A 111 2.55 20.53 -7.21
CA LEU A 111 1.80 19.28 -7.37
C LEU A 111 1.94 18.70 -8.79
N THR A 112 1.90 19.57 -9.81
CA THR A 112 2.08 19.16 -11.21
C THR A 112 3.48 18.58 -11.43
N LEU A 113 4.52 19.22 -10.89
CA LEU A 113 5.89 18.72 -10.94
C LEU A 113 6.02 17.36 -10.25
N ALA A 114 5.48 17.23 -9.03
CA ALA A 114 5.50 15.96 -8.30
C ALA A 114 4.80 14.83 -9.07
N GLY A 115 3.63 15.12 -9.64
CA GLY A 115 2.89 14.17 -10.49
C GLY A 115 3.69 13.74 -11.72
N SER A 116 4.41 14.65 -12.36
CA SER A 116 5.24 14.32 -13.53
C SER A 116 6.36 13.34 -13.19
N VAL A 117 7.06 13.54 -12.05
CA VAL A 117 8.14 12.66 -11.59
C VAL A 117 7.62 11.25 -11.29
N TRP A 118 6.44 11.13 -10.66
CA TRP A 118 5.81 9.83 -10.45
C TRP A 118 5.43 9.13 -11.76
N SER A 119 4.90 9.88 -12.74
CA SER A 119 4.54 9.31 -14.06
C SER A 119 5.76 8.84 -14.86
N GLU A 120 6.89 9.55 -14.77
CA GLU A 120 8.13 9.15 -15.42
C GLU A 120 8.73 7.91 -14.75
N SER A 121 8.65 7.83 -13.40
CA SER A 121 9.09 6.67 -12.65
C SER A 121 8.28 5.42 -13.03
N SER A 122 6.95 5.52 -13.17
CA SER A 122 6.13 4.39 -13.64
C SER A 122 6.50 4.01 -15.09
N MET A 123 6.58 4.98 -16.01
CA MET A 123 6.92 4.71 -17.42
C MET A 123 8.32 4.12 -17.63
N SER A 124 9.28 4.44 -16.77
CA SER A 124 10.64 3.91 -16.85
C SER A 124 10.74 2.41 -16.52
N VAL A 125 9.72 1.85 -15.87
CA VAL A 125 9.58 0.41 -15.61
C VAL A 125 9.02 -0.30 -16.83
N GLU A 126 8.00 0.24 -17.51
CA GLU A 126 7.48 -0.35 -18.76
C GLU A 126 8.49 -0.28 -19.91
N ALA A 127 9.30 0.79 -20.01
CA ALA A 127 10.29 0.95 -21.07
C ALA A 127 11.48 -0.04 -20.99
N ARG A 128 11.66 -0.73 -19.86
CA ARG A 128 12.69 -1.78 -19.68
C ARG A 128 12.16 -3.21 -19.91
N ALA A 129 10.86 -3.36 -20.14
CA ALA A 129 10.21 -4.65 -20.41
C ALA A 129 9.98 -4.93 -21.91
N GLY A 130 10.50 -4.06 -22.80
CA GLY A 130 10.45 -4.19 -24.27
C GLY A 130 11.72 -4.76 -24.88
#